data_AF-M1ZXV6-F1
#
_entry.id   AF-M1ZXV6-F1
#
_cell.length_a   1.000
_cell.length_b   1.000
_cell.length_c   1.000
_cell.angle_alpha   90.00
_cell.angle_beta   90.00
_cell.angle_gamma   90.00
#
_symmetry.space_group_name_H-M   'P 1'
#
loop_
_entity.id
_entity.type
_entity.pdbx_description
1 polymer ?
#
loop_
_entity_poly.entity_id
_entity_poly.type
_entity_poly.pdbx_seq_one_letter_code
_entity_poly.pdbx_strand_id
1 'polypeptide(L)'
;MDKSYPCVEINLKNIAHNIKQLIDLCNIKEIKPVIVTKSFCAEKLVVETIIKEGIKTIADARMKNLMKIQDLKCEKLLLRIPMKSEV
;
A
#
# COMPACT_ATOMS: atom_id res chain seq x y z
N MET A 1 13.00 -20.17 -6.79
CA MET A 1 11.70 -20.86 -6.92
C MET A 1 11.36 -20.89 -8.38
N ASP A 2 11.15 -22.08 -8.94
CA ASP A 2 10.67 -22.19 -10.30
C ASP A 2 9.26 -21.59 -10.40
N LYS A 3 9.03 -20.74 -11.40
CA LYS A 3 7.73 -20.10 -11.62
C LYS A 3 6.75 -21.14 -12.14
N SER A 4 5.70 -21.42 -11.37
CA SER A 4 4.55 -22.20 -11.83
C SER A 4 3.45 -21.26 -12.31
N TYR A 5 2.88 -21.54 -13.49
CA TYR A 5 1.80 -20.73 -14.07
C TYR A 5 0.42 -21.34 -13.75
N PRO A 6 -0.63 -20.51 -13.60
CA PRO A 6 -0.63 -19.04 -13.72
C PRO A 6 0.03 -18.34 -12.53
N CYS A 7 0.73 -17.22 -12.81
CA CYS A 7 1.45 -16.43 -11.83
C CYS A 7 1.20 -14.93 -12.06
N VAL A 8 1.09 -14.16 -10.98
CA VAL A 8 1.02 -12.70 -11.01
C VAL A 8 2.36 -12.14 -10.62
N GLU A 9 2.93 -11.28 -11.46
CA GLU A 9 4.22 -10.64 -11.23
C GLU A 9 4.05 -9.14 -10.96
N ILE A 10 4.74 -8.65 -9.94
CA ILE A 10 4.73 -7.23 -9.58
C ILE A 10 6.15 -6.69 -9.73
N ASN A 11 6.33 -5.72 -10.63
CA ASN A 11 7.60 -5.01 -10.77
C ASN A 11 7.68 -3.85 -9.78
N LEU A 12 8.47 -4.02 -8.72
CA LEU A 12 8.63 -3.00 -7.67
C LEU A 12 9.27 -1.70 -8.17
N LYS A 13 10.08 -1.72 -9.23
CA LYS A 13 10.65 -0.49 -9.81
C LYS A 13 9.57 0.38 -10.43
N ASN A 14 8.58 -0.25 -11.08
CA ASN A 14 7.44 0.48 -11.64
C ASN A 14 6.57 1.07 -10.53
N ILE A 15 6.37 0.34 -9.43
CA ILE A 15 5.69 0.87 -8.24
C ILE A 15 6.41 2.12 -7.71
N ALA A 16 7.72 2.02 -7.47
CA ALA A 16 8.51 3.13 -6.96
C ALA A 16 8.42 4.38 -7.88
N HIS A 17 8.60 4.17 -9.20
CA HIS A 17 8.49 5.23 -10.19
C HIS A 17 7.11 5.93 -10.16
N ASN A 18 6.03 5.15 -10.11
CA ASN A 18 4.67 5.69 -10.06
C ASN A 18 4.40 6.45 -8.77
N ILE A 19 4.90 5.97 -7.63
CA ILE A 19 4.73 6.65 -6.35
C ILE A 19 5.47 7.98 -6.33
N LYS A 20 6.69 8.03 -6.87
CA LYS A 20 7.44 9.28 -6.98
C LYS A 20 6.69 10.32 -7.81
N GLN A 21 6.21 9.94 -8.99
CA GLN A 21 5.41 10.84 -9.83
C GLN A 21 4.13 11.30 -9.12
N LEU A 22 3.44 10.40 -8.41
CA LEU A 22 2.25 10.74 -7.64
C LEU A 22 2.56 11.76 -6.54
N ILE A 23 3.66 11.57 -5.80
CA ILE A 23 4.10 12.50 -4.75
C ILE A 23 4.38 13.87 -5.36
N ASP A 24 5.11 13.93 -6.47
CA ASP A 24 5.42 15.20 -7.15
C ASP A 24 4.13 15.94 -7.59
N LEU A 25 3.17 15.22 -8.17
CA LEU A 25 1.86 15.76 -8.56
C LEU A 25 1.05 16.29 -7.37
N CYS A 26 1.06 15.57 -6.25
CA CYS A 26 0.36 15.98 -5.03
C CYS A 26 1.05 17.18 -4.34
N ASN A 27 2.39 17.20 -4.32
CA ASN A 27 3.17 18.27 -3.70
C ASN A 27 2.95 19.63 -4.37
N ILE A 28 2.78 19.66 -5.69
CA ILE A 28 2.44 20.90 -6.44
C ILE A 28 1.15 21.55 -5.92
N LYS A 29 0.25 20.75 -5.35
CA LYS A 29 -1.04 21.18 -4.80
C LYS A 29 -1.09 21.17 -3.28
N GLU A 30 0.04 20.96 -2.61
CA GLU A 30 0.13 20.84 -1.15
C GLU A 30 -0.77 19.73 -0.56
N ILE A 31 -1.04 18.68 -1.34
CA ILE A 31 -1.87 17.54 -0.94
C ILE A 31 -0.98 16.43 -0.37
N LYS A 32 -1.40 15.85 0.75
CA LYS A 32 -0.76 14.64 1.30
C LYS A 32 -1.47 13.39 0.78
N PRO A 33 -0.83 12.56 -0.05
CA PRO A 33 -1.46 11.34 -0.57
C PRO A 33 -1.58 10.25 0.49
N VAL A 34 -2.68 9.51 0.43
CA VAL A 34 -2.92 8.26 1.17
C VAL A 34 -3.07 7.13 0.16
N ILE A 35 -2.28 6.05 0.31
CA ILE A 35 -2.32 4.95 -0.65
C ILE A 35 -3.25 3.85 -0.18
N VAL A 36 -4.27 3.55 -0.99
CA VAL A 36 -5.22 2.47 -0.74
C VAL A 36 -4.69 1.14 -1.30
N THR A 37 -4.55 0.13 -0.45
CA THR A 37 -3.90 -1.15 -0.78
C THR A 37 -4.86 -2.26 -1.22
N LYS A 38 -6.16 -1.96 -1.37
CA LYS A 38 -7.23 -2.94 -1.63
C LYS A 38 -6.92 -3.89 -2.80
N SER A 39 -6.30 -3.39 -3.87
CA SER A 39 -6.01 -4.16 -5.09
C SER A 39 -4.93 -5.22 -4.90
N PHE A 40 -4.03 -5.03 -3.94
CA PHE A 40 -2.93 -5.96 -3.64
C PHE A 40 -2.93 -6.41 -2.17
N CYS A 41 -4.04 -6.21 -1.47
CA CYS A 41 -4.30 -6.71 -0.11
C CYS A 41 -3.16 -6.47 0.91
N ALA A 42 -2.58 -5.27 0.84
CA ALA A 42 -1.42 -4.86 1.63
C ALA A 42 -0.21 -5.80 1.51
N GLU A 43 0.07 -6.28 0.28
CA GLU A 43 1.25 -7.10 0.00
C GLU A 43 2.52 -6.39 0.47
N LYS A 44 3.23 -7.02 1.41
CA LYS A 44 4.18 -6.32 2.29
C LYS A 44 5.32 -5.66 1.52
N LEU A 45 5.90 -6.37 0.55
CA LEU A 45 6.99 -5.83 -0.29
C LEU A 45 6.55 -4.62 -1.12
N VAL A 46 5.30 -4.59 -1.57
CA VAL A 46 4.73 -3.46 -2.30
C VAL A 46 4.56 -2.27 -1.34
N VAL A 47 4.01 -2.50 -0.16
CA VAL A 47 3.82 -1.46 0.87
C VAL A 47 5.16 -0.89 1.35
N GLU A 48 6.17 -1.72 1.59
CA GLU A 48 7.51 -1.27 1.94
C GLU A 48 8.12 -0.40 0.85
N THR A 49 7.96 -0.78 -0.42
CA THR A 49 8.40 0.03 -1.56
C THR A 49 7.71 1.39 -1.56
N ILE A 50 6.40 1.42 -1.38
CA ILE A 50 5.60 2.65 -1.31
C ILE A 50 6.06 3.58 -0.17
N ILE A 51 6.30 3.04 1.03
CA ILE A 51 6.73 3.82 2.19
C ILE A 51 8.15 4.37 1.99
N LYS A 52 9.06 3.58 1.40
CA LYS A 52 10.44 4.00 1.09
C LYS A 52 10.49 5.23 0.17
N GLU A 53 9.54 5.35 -0.75
CA GLU A 53 9.44 6.52 -1.65
C GLU A 53 8.84 7.76 -0.98
N GLY A 54 8.38 7.68 0.28
CA GLY A 54 7.97 8.84 1.08
C GLY A 54 6.49 8.93 1.42
N ILE A 55 5.67 7.93 1.06
CA ILE A 55 4.28 7.85 1.51
C ILE A 55 4.23 7.53 3.00
N LYS A 56 3.41 8.31 3.74
CA LYS A 56 3.31 8.20 5.21
C LYS A 56 2.11 7.42 5.71
N THR A 57 1.05 7.37 4.91
CA THR A 57 -0.25 6.81 5.32
C THR A 57 -0.72 5.75 4.32
N ILE A 58 -1.00 4.57 4.85
CA ILE A 58 -1.52 3.42 4.10
C ILE A 58 -2.96 3.18 4.54
N ALA A 59 -3.84 2.97 3.56
CA ALA A 59 -5.24 2.70 3.81
C ALA A 59 -5.67 1.35 3.24
N ASP A 60 -6.55 0.65 3.95
CA ASP A 60 -7.18 -0.57 3.43
C ASP A 60 -8.65 -0.66 3.87
N ALA A 61 -9.41 -1.47 3.16
CA ALA A 61 -10.82 -1.72 3.45
C ALA A 61 -11.04 -2.87 4.44
N ARG A 62 -9.96 -3.56 4.88
CA ARG A 62 -10.01 -4.75 5.73
C ARG A 62 -8.97 -4.68 6.84
N MET A 63 -9.39 -4.97 8.08
CA MET A 63 -8.49 -4.93 9.23
C MET A 63 -7.34 -5.93 9.10
N LYS A 64 -7.63 -7.13 8.59
CA LYS A 64 -6.61 -8.18 8.39
C LYS A 64 -5.45 -7.75 7.50
N ASN A 65 -5.70 -6.88 6.50
CA ASN A 65 -4.65 -6.41 5.61
C ASN A 65 -3.75 -5.39 6.33
N LEU A 66 -4.33 -4.49 7.13
CA LEU A 66 -3.55 -3.54 7.95
C LEU A 66 -2.72 -4.27 9.02
N MET A 67 -3.23 -5.36 9.59
CA MET A 67 -2.48 -6.18 10.55
C MET A 67 -1.24 -6.83 9.91
N LYS A 68 -1.26 -7.21 8.62
CA LYS A 68 -0.09 -7.78 7.93
C LYS A 68 1.13 -6.84 7.89
N ILE A 69 0.88 -5.54 7.94
CA ILE A 69 1.88 -4.48 7.85
C ILE A 69 2.04 -3.73 9.17
N GLN A 70 1.56 -4.30 10.29
CA GLN A 70 1.56 -3.65 11.60
C GLN A 70 2.97 -3.19 12.03
N ASP A 71 4.00 -3.95 11.66
CA ASP A 71 5.40 -3.70 11.97
C ASP A 71 6.02 -2.58 11.11
N LEU A 72 5.38 -2.20 10.01
CA LEU A 72 5.84 -1.10 9.16
C LEU A 72 5.53 0.25 9.81
N LYS A 73 6.53 1.12 9.87
CA LYS A 73 6.43 2.48 10.43
C LYS A 73 5.71 3.43 9.47
N CYS A 74 4.39 3.33 9.45
CA CYS A 74 3.47 4.19 8.72
C CYS A 74 2.16 4.36 9.50
N GLU A 75 1.46 5.45 9.22
CA GLU A 75 0.07 5.63 9.65
C GLU A 75 -0.83 4.65 8.89
N LYS A 76 -1.81 4.08 9.58
CA LYS A 76 -2.71 3.08 9.04
C LYS A 76 -4.13 3.58 9.16
N LEU A 77 -4.84 3.61 8.03
CA LEU A 77 -6.19 4.13 7.93
C LEU A 77 -7.15 3.02 7.49
N LEU A 78 -8.13 2.71 8.32
CA LEU A 78 -9.21 1.82 7.92
C LEU A 78 -10.29 2.64 7.20
N LEU A 79 -10.56 2.32 5.93
CA LEU A 79 -11.43 3.13 5.07
C LEU A 79 -12.90 3.14 5.47
N ARG A 80 -13.33 2.16 6.26
CA ARG A 80 -14.73 1.95 6.65
C ARG A 80 -14.79 1.20 7.97
N ILE A 81 -15.95 1.18 8.61
CA ILE A 81 -16.22 0.33 9.78
C ILE A 81 -15.85 -1.14 9.44
N PRO A 82 -15.14 -1.85 10.33
CA PRO A 82 -14.75 -3.24 10.09
C PRO A 82 -15.97 -4.13 9.93
N MET A 83 -15.81 -5.24 9.19
CA MET A 83 -16.87 -6.26 9.15
C MET A 83 -17.01 -6.91 10.52
N LYS A 84 -18.22 -7.38 10.86
CA LYS A 84 -18.45 -8.14 12.11
C LYS A 84 -17.52 -9.35 12.27
N SER A 85 -17.05 -9.93 11.17
CA SER A 85 -16.11 -11.07 11.17
C SER A 85 -14.64 -10.68 11.40
N GLU A 86 -14.34 -9.39 11.52
CA GLU A 86 -12.97 -8.86 11.66
C GLU A 86 -12.71 -8.28 13.06
N VAL A 87 -13.67 -8.40 13.99
CA VAL A 87 -13.62 -7.91 15.38
C VAL A 87 -14.04 -9.00 16.36
#